data_AF-A0A7K2PCS9-F1
#
_entry.id   AF-A0A7K2PCS9-F1
#
_cell.length_a   1.000
_cell.length_b   1.000
_cell.length_c   1.000
_cell.angle_alpha   90.00
_cell.angle_beta   90.00
_cell.angle_gamma   90.00
#
_symmetry.space_group_name_H-M   'P 1'
#
loop_
_entity.id
_entity.type
_entity.pdbx_description
1 polymer ?
#
loop_
_entity_poly.entity_id
_entity_poly.type
_entity_poly.pdbx_seq_one_letter_code
_entity_poly.pdbx_strand_id
1 'polypeptide(L)'
;LGWPGRRWAPGDIDTARMEVRSPAEVGGWGYRLSGLGTTVMLRAGECLVIRPHGRRTDFAISIDDAERGAALLNALRTNRTRG
;
A
#
# COMPACT_ATOMS: atom_id res chain seq x y z
N LEU A 1 18.41 8.96 14.13
CA LEU A 1 17.38 7.91 13.98
C LEU A 1 16.75 8.08 12.60
N GLY A 2 16.78 7.06 11.73
CA GLY A 2 16.35 7.19 10.33
C GLY A 2 14.83 7.23 10.17
N TRP A 3 14.36 7.70 9.00
CA TRP A 3 12.94 7.65 8.64
C TRP A 3 12.48 6.20 8.50
N PRO A 4 11.25 5.85 8.94
CA PRO A 4 10.70 4.52 8.74
C PRO A 4 10.56 4.23 7.24
N GLY A 5 11.30 3.24 6.74
CA GLY A 5 11.27 2.80 5.34
C GLY A 5 10.76 1.37 5.21
N ARG A 6 10.03 1.09 4.13
CA ARG A 6 9.62 -0.27 3.73
C ARG A 6 10.01 -0.51 2.29
N ARG A 7 10.44 -1.74 2.00
CA ARG A 7 10.84 -2.18 0.66
C ARG A 7 10.31 -3.59 0.43
N TRP A 8 9.69 -3.80 -0.73
CA TRP A 8 9.21 -5.10 -1.19
C TRP A 8 9.69 -5.32 -2.62
N ALA A 9 10.17 -6.52 -2.94
CA ALA A 9 10.29 -6.92 -4.32
C ALA A 9 8.88 -7.19 -4.89
N PRO A 10 8.67 -7.15 -6.22
CA PRO A 10 7.36 -7.42 -6.80
C PRO A 10 6.76 -8.77 -6.39
N GLY A 11 7.58 -9.82 -6.23
CA GLY A 11 7.11 -11.13 -5.78
C GLY A 11 6.80 -11.23 -4.29
N ASP A 12 7.08 -10.20 -3.49
CA ASP A 12 6.71 -10.12 -2.07
C ASP A 12 5.35 -9.41 -1.88
N ILE A 13 4.63 -9.15 -2.97
CA ILE A 13 3.31 -8.51 -2.96
C ILE A 13 2.26 -9.54 -3.36
N ASP A 14 1.36 -9.87 -2.44
CA ASP A 14 0.24 -10.78 -2.74
C ASP A 14 -0.80 -10.07 -3.59
N THR A 15 -1.19 -8.86 -3.21
CA THR A 15 -2.14 -8.02 -3.96
C THR A 15 -1.81 -6.55 -3.81
N ALA A 16 -2.13 -5.78 -4.85
CA ALA A 16 -2.19 -4.32 -4.81
C ALA A 16 -3.57 -3.86 -5.30
N ARG A 17 -4.14 -2.82 -4.69
CA ARG A 17 -5.44 -2.26 -5.08
C ARG A 17 -5.52 -0.77 -4.76
N MET A 18 -6.41 -0.07 -5.45
CA MET A 18 -6.81 1.28 -5.08
C MET A 18 -8.00 1.20 -4.12
N GLU A 19 -7.97 2.03 -3.08
CA GLU A 19 -9.13 2.30 -2.23
C GLU A 19 -9.24 3.80 -1.97
N VAL A 20 -10.45 4.31 -1.86
CA VAL A 20 -10.69 5.66 -1.34
C VAL A 20 -10.72 5.59 0.18
N ARG A 21 -9.90 6.41 0.85
CA ARG A 21 -9.85 6.49 2.30
C ARG A 21 -9.82 7.95 2.77
N SER A 22 -10.41 8.19 3.92
CA SER A 22 -10.39 9.45 4.65
C SER A 22 -9.49 9.35 5.88
N PRO A 23 -8.98 10.47 6.40
CA PRO A 23 -8.23 10.49 7.66
C PRO A 23 -9.03 9.91 8.82
N ALA A 24 -10.35 10.14 8.87
CA ALA A 24 -11.20 9.66 9.96
C ALA A 24 -11.22 8.11 10.03
N GLU A 25 -11.23 7.43 8.89
CA GLU A 25 -11.25 5.96 8.81
C GLU A 25 -9.93 5.31 9.24
N VAL A 26 -8.82 6.05 9.18
CA VAL A 26 -7.46 5.51 9.41
C VAL A 26 -6.77 6.08 10.65
N GLY A 27 -7.49 6.85 11.47
CA GLY A 27 -6.99 7.41 12.73
C GLY A 27 -6.23 8.73 12.61
N GLY A 28 -6.47 9.49 11.54
CA GLY A 28 -5.96 10.85 11.30
C GLY A 28 -4.85 10.92 10.25
N TRP A 29 -4.17 12.07 10.21
CA TRP A 29 -3.09 12.39 9.26
C TRP A 29 -1.74 11.79 9.65
N GLY A 30 -0.84 11.59 8.68
CA GLY A 30 0.53 11.12 8.89
C GLY A 30 0.67 9.59 8.85
N TYR A 31 1.69 9.09 9.55
CA TYR A 31 1.99 7.66 9.62
C TYR A 31 1.18 7.00 10.76
N ARG A 32 0.30 6.07 10.42
CA ARG A 32 -0.70 5.48 11.33
C ARG A 32 -0.58 3.98 11.41
N LEU A 33 -0.75 3.44 12.62
CA LEU A 33 -0.84 2.01 12.91
C LEU A 33 -2.23 1.74 13.47
N SER A 34 -2.97 0.81 12.84
CA SER A 34 -4.34 0.45 13.23
C SER A 34 -4.61 -1.03 12.96
N GLY A 35 -5.84 -1.50 13.25
CA GLY A 35 -6.28 -2.85 12.89
C GLY A 35 -6.27 -3.15 11.39
N LEU A 36 -6.36 -2.11 10.54
CA LEU A 36 -6.24 -2.24 9.07
C LEU A 36 -4.78 -2.41 8.63
N GLY A 37 -3.81 -2.20 9.53
CA GLY A 37 -2.39 -2.18 9.25
C GLY A 37 -1.79 -0.78 9.32
N THR A 38 -0.78 -0.54 8.49
CA THR A 38 -0.14 0.78 8.42
C THR A 38 -0.78 1.63 7.33
N THR A 39 -1.10 2.88 7.63
CA THR A 39 -1.49 3.87 6.61
C THR A 39 -0.59 5.09 6.68
N VAL A 40 -0.11 5.56 5.53
CA VAL A 40 0.51 6.87 5.36
C VAL A 40 -0.52 7.78 4.72
N MET A 41 -1.18 8.59 5.53
CA MET A 41 -2.30 9.44 5.12
C MET A 41 -1.84 10.90 5.07
N LEU A 42 -1.51 11.38 3.88
CA LEU A 42 -1.08 12.78 3.63
C LEU A 42 -2.18 13.60 2.96
N ARG A 43 -3.07 12.95 2.20
CA ARG A 43 -4.30 13.54 1.65
C ARG A 43 -5.45 12.54 1.70
N ALA A 44 -6.68 13.02 1.85
CA ALA A 44 -7.86 12.18 1.67
C ALA A 44 -8.01 11.74 0.21
N GLY A 45 -8.80 10.70 -0.03
CA GLY A 45 -9.09 10.20 -1.37
C GLY A 45 -8.34 8.92 -1.67
N GLU A 46 -7.86 8.80 -2.90
CA GLU A 46 -7.21 7.58 -3.37
C GLU A 46 -5.98 7.21 -2.54
N CYS A 47 -5.89 5.92 -2.23
CA CYS A 47 -4.78 5.28 -1.56
C CYS A 47 -4.39 4.02 -2.32
N LEU A 48 -3.08 3.83 -2.51
CA LEU A 48 -2.53 2.55 -2.94
C LEU A 48 -2.42 1.64 -1.72
N VAL A 49 -3.12 0.51 -1.77
CA VAL A 49 -3.15 -0.50 -0.70
C VAL A 49 -2.43 -1.75 -1.17
N ILE A 50 -1.42 -2.17 -0.40
CA ILE A 50 -0.57 -3.32 -0.67
C ILE A 50 -0.81 -4.35 0.42
N ARG A 51 -1.05 -5.60 0.04
CA ARG A 51 -0.95 -6.79 0.92
C ARG A 51 0.43 -7.42 0.68
N PRO A 52 1.38 -7.28 1.62
CA PRO A 52 2.67 -7.95 1.51
C PRO A 52 2.53 -9.44 1.81
N HIS A 53 3.36 -10.24 1.15
CA HIS A 53 3.44 -11.69 1.35
C HIS A 53 3.76 -12.03 2.81
N GLY A 54 3.03 -13.00 3.36
CA GLY A 54 3.20 -13.46 4.74
C GLY A 54 2.80 -12.44 5.82
N ARG A 55 2.15 -11.32 5.45
CA ARG A 55 1.61 -10.33 6.41
C ARG A 55 0.09 -10.41 6.46
N ARG A 56 -0.47 -10.29 7.66
CA ARG A 56 -1.94 -10.29 7.86
C ARG A 56 -2.58 -8.94 7.60
N THR A 57 -1.79 -7.86 7.64
CA THR A 57 -2.26 -6.49 7.58
C THR A 57 -1.78 -5.78 6.32
N ASP A 58 -2.55 -4.79 5.89
CA ASP A 58 -2.23 -4.01 4.70
C ASP A 58 -1.25 -2.86 5.01
N PHE A 59 -0.61 -2.38 3.95
CA PHE A 59 0.06 -1.10 3.93
C PHE A 59 -0.63 -0.19 2.91
N ALA A 60 -1.16 0.93 3.38
CA ALA A 60 -1.80 1.92 2.52
C ALA A 60 -1.01 3.22 2.49
N ILE A 61 -0.98 3.89 1.35
CA ILE A 61 -0.41 5.22 1.19
C ILE A 61 -1.30 6.08 0.29
N SER A 62 -1.63 7.29 0.74
CA SER A 62 -2.35 8.25 -0.10
C SER A 62 -1.43 8.77 -1.20
N ILE A 63 -1.75 8.47 -2.45
CA ILE A 63 -1.02 8.91 -3.64
C ILE A 63 -2.01 9.19 -4.76
N ASP A 64 -1.62 10.05 -5.70
CA ASP A 64 -2.35 10.24 -6.95
C ASP A 64 -2.15 9.03 -7.88
N ASP A 65 -3.17 8.74 -8.70
CA ASP A 65 -3.18 7.64 -9.66
C ASP A 65 -2.92 6.27 -9.00
N ALA A 66 -3.55 6.04 -7.84
CA ALA A 66 -3.37 4.81 -7.07
C ALA A 66 -3.86 3.59 -7.84
N GLU A 67 -4.86 3.77 -8.72
CA GLU A 67 -5.37 2.71 -9.59
C GLU A 67 -4.31 2.23 -10.58
N ARG A 68 -3.64 3.16 -11.30
CA ARG A 68 -2.52 2.79 -12.18
C ARG A 68 -1.36 2.19 -11.40
N GLY A 69 -1.04 2.74 -10.23
CA GLY A 69 0.00 2.18 -9.35
C GLY A 69 -0.28 0.73 -8.96
N ALA A 70 -1.52 0.43 -8.56
CA ALA A 70 -1.95 -0.92 -8.23
C ALA A 70 -1.89 -1.86 -9.45
N ALA A 71 -2.36 -1.40 -10.62
CA ALA A 71 -2.31 -2.17 -11.85
C ALA A 71 -0.86 -2.53 -12.25
N LEU A 72 0.07 -1.58 -12.14
CA LEU A 72 1.48 -1.81 -12.41
C LEU A 72 2.08 -2.85 -11.46
N LEU A 73 1.85 -2.73 -10.15
CA LEU A 73 2.37 -3.70 -9.18
C LEU A 73 1.82 -5.10 -9.41
N ASN A 74 0.53 -5.22 -9.76
CA ASN A 74 -0.09 -6.49 -10.09
C ASN A 74 0.46 -7.10 -11.40
N ALA A 75 0.81 -6.28 -12.40
CA ALA A 75 1.48 -6.78 -13.60
C ALA A 75 2.90 -7.27 -13.30
N LEU A 76 3.66 -6.52 -12.49
CA LEU A 76 5.04 -6.85 -12.14
C LEU A 76 5.15 -8.08 -11.24
N ARG A 77 4.21 -8.30 -10.30
CA ARG A 77 4.24 -9.49 -9.43
C ARG A 77 4.05 -10.79 -10.21
N THR A 78 3.27 -10.77 -11.29
CA THR A 78 3.03 -11.93 -12.16
C THR A 78 4.20 -12.20 -13.11
N ASN A 79 5.02 -11.19 -13.43
CA ASN A 79 6.10 -11.33 -14.40
C ASN A 79 7.33 -12.10 -13.87
N ARG A 80 7.29 -12.64 -12.64
CA ARG A 80 8.37 -13.43 -12.04
C ARG A 80 8.43 -14.89 -12.53
N THR A 81 7.54 -15.30 -13.45
CA THR A 81 7.50 -16.66 -14.03
C THR A 81 8.20 -16.78 -15.39
N ARG A 82 8.98 -15.78 -15.83
CA ARG A 82 9.86 -15.91 -17.01
C ARG A 82 11.28 -15.48 -16.67
N GLY A 83 12.03 -16.38 -16.05
CA GLY A 83 13.46 -16.29 -15.78
C GLY A 83 13.99 -17.66 -15.42
#